data_AF-A0A816YF84-F1
#
_entry.id   AF-A0A816YF84-F1
#
_cell.length_a   1.000
_cell.length_b   1.000
_cell.length_c   1.000
_cell.angle_alpha   90.00
_cell.angle_beta   90.00
_cell.angle_gamma   90.00
#
_symmetry.space_group_name_H-M   'P 1'
#
loop_
_entity.id
_entity.type
_entity.pdbx_description
1 polymer ?
#
loop_
_entity_poly.entity_id
_entity_poly.type
_entity_poly.pdbx_seq_one_letter_code
_entity_poly.pdbx_strand_id
1 'polypeptide(L)'
;MGNDEKQLKACLTSIVKLVEECLAKFNSLNQQRQPQSRTDIVYDSVAEDFQLNNNIYTFTFNNEENELLQALTTNIEVQLAEYFKQLSKLCLNYLLDFLYIYHYDRTQRKFLSPLSVGVLHSFSLELKGLFASCEAYPAAFNGQLDVVAKFIKDYPTFKDKPGLWETTLLYSAARNNH
;
A
#
# COMPACT_ATOMS: atom_id res chain seq x y z
N MET A 1 25.16 3.05 -4.40
CA MET A 1 23.69 3.15 -4.42
C MET A 1 22.98 1.84 -4.80
N GLY A 2 23.59 0.91 -5.56
CA GLY A 2 22.85 -0.23 -6.13
C GLY A 2 22.42 -1.38 -5.20
N ASN A 3 23.05 -1.59 -4.02
CA ASN A 3 22.71 -2.75 -3.19
C ASN A 3 21.50 -2.48 -2.27
N ASP A 4 21.49 -1.33 -1.59
CA ASP A 4 20.43 -0.96 -0.64
C ASP A 4 19.07 -0.80 -1.32
N GLU A 5 19.02 -0.13 -2.47
CA GLU A 5 17.80 0.03 -3.26
C GLU A 5 17.30 -1.32 -3.78
N LYS A 6 18.21 -2.21 -4.19
CA LYS A 6 17.87 -3.57 -4.65
C LYS A 6 17.26 -4.39 -3.52
N GLN A 7 17.81 -4.33 -2.32
CA GLN A 7 17.26 -5.02 -1.14
C GLN A 7 15.90 -4.45 -0.74
N LEU A 8 15.73 -3.13 -0.77
CA LEU A 8 14.43 -2.50 -0.52
C LEU A 8 13.39 -2.92 -1.56
N LYS A 9 13.73 -2.87 -2.85
CA LYS A 9 12.84 -3.34 -3.94
C LYS A 9 12.47 -4.82 -3.77
N ALA A 10 13.40 -5.67 -3.35
CA ALA A 10 13.13 -7.08 -3.07
C ALA A 10 12.13 -7.24 -1.90
N CYS A 11 12.34 -6.50 -0.80
CA CYS A 11 11.43 -6.47 0.33
C CYS A 11 10.01 -6.03 -0.08
N LEU A 12 9.90 -4.89 -0.76
CA LEU A 12 8.63 -4.34 -1.21
C LEU A 12 7.92 -5.30 -2.19
N THR A 13 8.64 -5.88 -3.14
CA THR A 13 8.09 -6.90 -4.06
C THR A 13 7.49 -8.08 -3.30
N SER A 14 8.20 -8.60 -2.28
CA SER A 14 7.72 -9.73 -1.46
C SER A 14 6.40 -9.38 -0.76
N ILE A 15 6.32 -8.19 -0.15
CA ILE A 15 5.12 -7.72 0.57
C ILE A 15 3.97 -7.45 -0.41
N VAL A 16 4.23 -6.80 -1.55
CA VAL A 16 3.21 -6.56 -2.59
C VAL A 16 2.57 -7.86 -3.02
N LYS A 17 3.39 -8.90 -3.28
CA LYS A 17 2.90 -10.22 -3.67
C LYS A 17 1.98 -10.84 -2.60
N LEU A 18 2.36 -10.77 -1.32
CA LEU A 18 1.51 -11.26 -0.22
C LEU A 18 0.14 -10.54 -0.17
N VAL A 19 0.14 -9.23 -0.34
CA VAL A 19 -1.09 -8.42 -0.34
C VAL A 19 -1.96 -8.74 -1.55
N GLU A 20 -1.38 -8.88 -2.73
CA GLU A 20 -2.12 -9.24 -3.95
C GLU A 20 -2.73 -10.64 -3.88
N GLU A 21 -1.99 -11.62 -3.36
CA GLU A 21 -2.51 -12.97 -3.12
C GLU A 21 -3.66 -12.97 -2.11
N CYS A 22 -3.55 -12.17 -1.05
CA CYS A 22 -4.61 -11.97 -0.06
C CYS A 22 -5.87 -11.34 -0.69
N LEU A 23 -5.71 -10.26 -1.45
CA LEU A 23 -6.81 -9.60 -2.17
C LEU A 23 -7.49 -10.55 -3.18
N ALA A 24 -6.72 -11.36 -3.90
CA ALA A 24 -7.27 -12.36 -4.82
C ALA A 24 -8.12 -13.41 -4.10
N LYS A 25 -7.65 -13.91 -2.94
CA LYS A 25 -8.41 -14.83 -2.10
C LYS A 25 -9.70 -14.18 -1.57
N PHE A 26 -9.62 -12.94 -1.09
CA PHE A 26 -10.79 -12.16 -0.67
C PHE A 26 -11.85 -12.05 -1.78
N ASN A 27 -11.43 -11.71 -2.99
CA ASN A 27 -12.33 -11.61 -4.13
C ASN A 27 -12.96 -12.96 -4.49
N SER A 28 -12.21 -14.06 -4.39
CA SER A 28 -12.74 -15.40 -4.65
C SER A 28 -13.78 -15.84 -3.61
N LEU A 29 -13.55 -15.54 -2.32
CA LEU A 29 -14.51 -15.82 -1.24
C LEU A 29 -15.82 -15.04 -1.44
N ASN A 30 -15.72 -13.78 -1.86
CA ASN A 30 -16.88 -12.95 -2.14
C ASN A 30 -17.67 -13.41 -3.37
N GLN A 31 -17.00 -13.94 -4.40
CA GLN A 31 -17.66 -14.50 -5.58
C GLN A 31 -18.38 -15.81 -5.28
N GLN A 32 -17.81 -16.68 -4.43
CA GLN A 32 -18.42 -17.96 -4.03
C GLN A 32 -19.66 -17.77 -3.14
N ARG A 33 -19.78 -16.63 -2.46
CA ARG A 33 -20.90 -16.32 -1.55
C ARG A 33 -22.10 -15.66 -2.25
N GLN A 34 -22.06 -15.40 -3.56
CA GLN A 34 -23.26 -15.02 -4.32
C GLN A 34 -23.90 -16.23 -5.01
N PRO A 35 -25.06 -16.68 -4.51
CA PRO A 35 -26.20 -16.87 -5.39
C PRO A 35 -27.47 -16.20 -4.83
N GLN A 36 -28.18 -15.48 -5.71
CA GLN A 36 -29.57 -14.97 -5.64
C GLN A 36 -29.81 -13.48 -5.29
N SER A 37 -30.50 -12.85 -6.26
CA SER A 37 -31.23 -11.57 -6.27
C SER A 37 -30.48 -10.27 -5.97
N ARG A 38 -30.02 -9.62 -7.04
CA ARG A 38 -30.09 -8.15 -7.14
C ARG A 38 -31.14 -7.82 -8.20
N THR A 39 -32.33 -7.42 -7.74
CA THR A 39 -33.24 -6.62 -8.55
C THR A 39 -32.54 -5.32 -8.92
N ASP A 40 -32.64 -4.97 -10.19
CA ASP A 40 -32.09 -3.76 -10.78
C ASP A 40 -32.52 -2.53 -9.99
N ILE A 41 -31.55 -1.80 -9.43
CA ILE A 41 -31.73 -0.39 -9.07
C ILE A 41 -31.01 0.41 -10.15
N VAL A 42 -31.83 0.95 -11.05
CA VAL A 42 -31.48 1.98 -12.02
C VAL A 42 -30.88 3.16 -11.26
N TYR A 43 -29.62 3.48 -11.52
CA TYR A 43 -29.04 4.75 -11.09
C TYR A 43 -29.52 5.83 -12.05
N ASP A 44 -30.50 6.61 -11.61
CA ASP A 44 -30.69 7.97 -12.09
C ASP A 44 -30.09 8.94 -11.05
N SER A 45 -29.39 9.96 -11.55
CA SER A 45 -28.86 11.11 -10.80
C SER A 45 -29.93 11.72 -9.88
N VAL A 46 -29.66 12.33 -8.72
CA VAL A 46 -28.88 13.56 -8.45
C VAL A 46 -28.61 13.67 -6.92
N ALA A 47 -27.81 14.66 -6.53
CA ALA A 47 -27.22 14.96 -5.22
C ALA A 47 -28.16 15.11 -3.99
N GLU A 48 -27.50 15.15 -2.82
CA GLU A 48 -27.93 15.65 -1.50
C GLU A 48 -28.88 14.78 -0.66
N ASP A 49 -28.36 14.06 0.34
CA ASP A 49 -28.52 14.44 1.77
C ASP A 49 -27.76 13.47 2.70
N PHE A 50 -26.97 14.03 3.62
CA PHE A 50 -26.20 13.29 4.62
C PHE A 50 -27.10 12.95 5.83
N GLN A 51 -27.95 11.93 5.69
CA GLN A 51 -28.59 11.27 6.84
C GLN A 51 -28.45 9.76 6.72
N LEU A 52 -27.34 9.22 7.23
CA LEU A 52 -27.21 7.78 7.44
C LEU A 52 -27.68 7.43 8.85
N ASN A 53 -28.95 7.05 8.88
CA ASN A 53 -29.62 6.24 9.89
C ASN A 53 -28.67 5.35 10.69
N ASN A 54 -28.63 5.61 12.00
CA ASN A 54 -28.38 4.58 12.99
C ASN A 54 -29.47 3.50 12.87
N ASN A 55 -29.18 2.38 12.21
CA ASN A 55 -29.56 1.03 12.68
C ASN A 55 -29.21 -0.07 11.66
N ILE A 56 -28.52 -1.09 12.19
CA ILE A 56 -28.46 -2.48 11.70
C ILE A 56 -27.57 -2.72 10.47
N TYR A 57 -26.26 -2.67 10.70
CA TYR A 57 -25.32 -3.56 10.03
C TYR A 57 -24.35 -4.14 11.07
N THR A 58 -24.85 -5.04 11.91
CA THR A 58 -23.98 -6.07 12.49
C THR A 58 -23.57 -7.00 11.36
N PHE A 59 -22.59 -6.57 10.55
CA PHE A 59 -21.82 -7.53 9.75
C PHE A 59 -21.13 -8.43 10.77
N THR A 60 -21.65 -9.64 10.95
CA THR A 60 -20.84 -10.73 11.48
C THR A 60 -19.65 -10.89 10.54
N PHE A 61 -18.51 -10.32 10.92
CA PHE A 61 -17.24 -10.58 10.26
C PHE A 61 -17.10 -12.09 10.11
N ASN A 62 -16.85 -12.57 8.89
CA ASN A 62 -16.71 -13.99 8.69
C ASN A 62 -15.36 -14.42 9.30
N ASN A 63 -15.35 -15.41 10.19
CA ASN A 63 -14.13 -15.86 10.88
C ASN A 63 -12.99 -16.14 9.89
N GLU A 64 -13.33 -16.67 8.72
CA GLU A 64 -12.41 -16.95 7.62
C GLU A 64 -11.70 -15.69 7.07
N GLU A 65 -12.38 -14.55 6.97
CA GLU A 65 -11.79 -13.29 6.50
C GLU A 65 -10.82 -12.72 7.55
N ASN A 66 -11.18 -12.83 8.82
CA ASN A 66 -10.32 -12.43 9.93
C ASN A 66 -9.07 -13.30 10.00
N GLU A 67 -9.22 -14.62 9.86
CA GLU A 67 -8.10 -15.56 9.79
C GLU A 67 -7.16 -15.23 8.63
N LEU A 68 -7.73 -14.91 7.46
CA LEU A 68 -6.95 -14.56 6.28
C LEU A 68 -6.17 -13.25 6.45
N LEU A 69 -6.76 -12.25 7.09
CA LEU A 69 -6.09 -10.98 7.42
C LEU A 69 -5.02 -11.12 8.52
N GLN A 70 -5.29 -11.95 9.53
CA GLN A 70 -4.30 -12.30 10.55
C GLN A 70 -3.10 -13.00 9.91
N ALA A 71 -3.35 -14.01 9.07
CA ALA A 71 -2.31 -14.71 8.33
C ALA A 71 -1.51 -13.77 7.43
N LEU A 72 -2.18 -12.86 6.70
CA LEU A 72 -1.48 -11.84 5.91
C LEU A 72 -0.57 -10.98 6.80
N THR A 73 -1.10 -10.45 7.90
CA THR A 73 -0.36 -9.56 8.80
C THR A 73 0.90 -10.25 9.33
N THR A 74 0.74 -11.48 9.84
CA THR A 74 1.87 -12.28 10.33
C THR A 74 2.88 -12.58 9.24
N ASN A 75 2.44 -12.91 8.03
CA ASN A 75 3.35 -13.17 6.91
C ASN A 75 4.15 -11.91 6.51
N ILE A 76 3.52 -10.73 6.53
CA ILE A 76 4.20 -9.46 6.29
C ILE A 76 5.25 -9.22 7.39
N GLU A 77 4.91 -9.43 8.66
CA GLU A 77 5.86 -9.26 9.78
C GLU A 77 7.06 -10.19 9.68
N VAL A 78 6.84 -11.45 9.30
CA VAL A 78 7.92 -12.43 9.06
C VAL A 78 8.83 -11.94 7.94
N GLN A 79 8.28 -11.50 6.81
CA GLN A 79 9.07 -10.96 5.70
C GLN A 79 9.86 -9.72 6.13
N LEU A 80 9.22 -8.78 6.84
CA LEU A 80 9.89 -7.58 7.35
C LEU A 80 11.06 -7.95 8.26
N ALA A 81 10.89 -8.91 9.18
CA ALA A 81 11.94 -9.35 10.09
C ALA A 81 13.16 -9.95 9.35
N GLU A 82 12.95 -10.63 8.22
CA GLU A 82 14.03 -11.15 7.38
C GLU A 82 14.80 -10.04 6.67
N TYR A 83 14.09 -9.09 6.06
CA TYR A 83 14.69 -7.99 5.30
C TYR A 83 15.31 -6.90 6.18
N PHE A 84 14.74 -6.60 7.35
CA PHE A 84 15.25 -5.55 8.26
C PHE A 84 16.70 -5.76 8.69
N LYS A 85 17.17 -7.01 8.69
CA LYS A 85 18.57 -7.34 9.02
C LYS A 85 19.55 -6.93 7.92
N GLN A 86 19.04 -6.75 6.70
CA GLN A 86 19.83 -6.52 5.49
C GLN A 86 19.75 -5.07 5.03
N LEU A 87 18.64 -4.38 5.29
CA LEU A 87 18.42 -3.00 4.89
C LEU A 87 19.36 -2.04 5.61
N SER A 88 19.88 -1.06 4.88
CA SER A 88 20.55 0.08 5.49
C SER A 88 19.57 0.92 6.32
N LYS A 89 20.10 1.71 7.25
CA LYS A 89 19.30 2.55 8.15
C LYS A 89 18.31 3.45 7.41
N LEU A 90 18.71 3.98 6.24
CA LEU A 90 17.86 4.86 5.45
C LEU A 90 16.70 4.11 4.81
N CYS A 91 16.96 2.98 4.14
CA CYS A 91 15.90 2.12 3.58
C CYS A 91 14.95 1.63 4.67
N LEU A 92 15.50 1.26 5.82
CA LEU A 92 14.70 0.82 6.97
C LEU A 92 13.79 1.95 7.46
N ASN A 93 14.32 3.16 7.67
CA ASN A 93 13.52 4.29 8.11
C ASN A 93 12.41 4.64 7.12
N TYR A 94 12.75 4.68 5.82
CA TYR A 94 11.78 4.96 4.76
C TYR A 94 10.60 3.96 4.77
N LEU A 95 10.91 2.67 4.94
CA LEU A 95 9.89 1.63 5.07
C LEU A 95 9.10 1.75 6.39
N LEU A 96 9.76 2.04 7.51
CA LEU A 96 9.12 2.20 8.81
C LEU A 96 8.21 3.44 8.88
N ASP A 97 8.52 4.50 8.16
CA ASP A 97 7.67 5.70 8.05
C ASP A 97 6.36 5.37 7.32
N PHE A 98 6.44 4.58 6.25
CA PHE A 98 5.26 4.03 5.58
C PHE A 98 4.45 3.11 6.52
N LEU A 99 5.10 2.14 7.15
CA LEU A 99 4.43 1.15 8.01
C LEU A 99 3.78 1.78 9.25
N TYR A 100 4.34 2.88 9.75
CA TYR A 100 3.81 3.61 10.90
C TYR A 100 2.38 4.14 10.66
N ILE A 101 2.06 4.56 9.43
CA ILE A 101 0.71 5.00 9.03
C ILE A 101 -0.31 3.88 9.23
N TYR A 102 0.14 2.63 9.15
CA TYR A 102 -0.68 1.42 9.31
C TYR A 102 -0.50 0.77 10.69
N HIS A 103 -0.11 1.56 11.70
CA HIS A 103 0.02 1.11 13.09
C HIS A 103 1.07 0.02 13.31
N TYR A 104 2.13 0.00 12.51
CA TYR A 104 3.31 -0.81 12.81
C TYR A 104 4.16 -0.16 13.91
N ASP A 105 4.41 -0.91 14.97
CA ASP A 105 5.24 -0.50 16.09
C ASP A 105 6.71 -0.79 15.78
N ARG A 106 7.53 0.26 15.69
CA ARG A 106 8.97 0.17 15.38
C ARG A 106 9.76 -0.58 16.45
N THR A 107 9.34 -0.48 17.71
CA THR A 107 10.02 -1.06 18.88
C THR A 107 9.69 -2.55 18.99
N GLN A 108 8.41 -2.89 18.89
CA GLN A 108 7.91 -4.26 18.97
C GLN A 108 8.08 -5.04 17.65
N ARG A 109 8.36 -4.34 16.55
CA ARG A 109 8.50 -4.89 15.19
C ARG A 109 7.30 -5.73 14.75
N LYS A 110 6.10 -5.19 15.01
CA LYS A 110 4.83 -5.83 14.64
C LYS A 110 3.74 -4.77 14.48
N PHE A 111 2.66 -5.14 13.81
CA PHE A 111 1.45 -4.34 13.80
C PHE A 111 0.75 -4.41 15.17
N LEU A 112 0.24 -3.27 15.63
CA LEU A 112 -0.52 -3.20 16.89
C LEU A 112 -1.89 -3.88 16.80
N SER A 113 -2.39 -4.05 15.58
CA SER A 113 -3.60 -4.80 15.24
C SER A 113 -3.44 -5.41 13.85
N PRO A 114 -4.09 -6.56 13.56
CA PRO A 114 -4.15 -7.08 12.20
C PRO A 114 -4.64 -6.03 11.20
N LEU A 115 -4.10 -6.08 9.98
CA LEU A 115 -4.62 -5.26 8.87
C LEU A 115 -6.11 -5.58 8.68
N SER A 116 -6.94 -4.54 8.57
CA SER A 116 -8.38 -4.71 8.34
C SER A 116 -8.73 -4.63 6.86
N VAL A 117 -9.88 -5.17 6.46
CA VAL A 117 -10.42 -5.01 5.09
C VAL A 117 -10.47 -3.53 4.69
N GLY A 118 -10.87 -2.66 5.63
CA GLY A 118 -11.02 -1.22 5.39
C GLY A 118 -9.71 -0.52 5.01
N VAL A 119 -8.55 -1.03 5.44
CA VAL A 119 -7.24 -0.44 5.14
C VAL A 119 -6.45 -1.21 4.09
N LEU A 120 -6.86 -2.44 3.74
CA LEU A 120 -6.08 -3.32 2.87
C LEU A 120 -5.90 -2.74 1.46
N HIS A 121 -6.94 -2.08 0.92
CA HIS A 121 -6.86 -1.48 -0.41
C HIS A 121 -5.92 -0.27 -0.44
N SER A 122 -6.03 0.64 0.53
CA SER A 122 -5.12 1.79 0.66
C SER A 122 -3.68 1.34 0.96
N PHE A 123 -3.51 0.32 1.80
CA PHE A 123 -2.21 -0.30 2.08
C PHE A 123 -1.56 -0.82 0.80
N SER A 124 -2.31 -1.57 -0.01
CA SER A 124 -1.83 -2.08 -1.29
C SER A 124 -1.42 -0.97 -2.25
N LEU A 125 -2.27 0.06 -2.41
CA LEU A 125 -2.01 1.17 -3.33
C LEU A 125 -0.77 1.98 -2.91
N GLU A 126 -0.67 2.36 -1.63
CA GLU A 126 0.45 3.13 -1.11
C GLU A 126 1.74 2.30 -1.11
N LEU A 127 1.69 0.99 -0.85
CA LEU A 127 2.84 0.10 -0.97
C LEU A 127 3.36 0.02 -2.42
N LYS A 128 2.46 -0.04 -3.40
CA LYS A 128 2.82 0.01 -4.83
C LYS A 128 3.41 1.36 -5.22
N GLY A 129 2.87 2.45 -4.70
CA GLY A 129 3.43 3.80 -4.87
C GLY A 129 4.83 3.91 -4.28
N LEU A 130 5.04 3.37 -3.08
CA LEU A 130 6.35 3.29 -2.43
C LEU A 130 7.34 2.49 -3.29
N PHE A 131 6.94 1.34 -3.82
CA PHE A 131 7.76 0.55 -4.73
C PHE A 131 8.10 1.31 -6.03
N ALA A 132 7.11 1.89 -6.69
CA ALA A 132 7.31 2.65 -7.93
C ALA A 132 8.16 3.91 -7.71
N SER A 133 8.14 4.49 -6.51
CA SER A 133 8.99 5.63 -6.15
C SER A 133 10.48 5.29 -6.28
N CYS A 134 10.89 4.03 -6.06
CA CYS A 134 12.28 3.63 -6.21
C CYS A 134 12.80 3.78 -7.65
N GLU A 135 11.93 3.94 -8.66
CA GLU A 135 12.32 4.24 -10.04
C GLU A 135 12.05 5.70 -10.42
N ALA A 136 10.97 6.29 -9.92
CA ALA A 136 10.56 7.65 -10.26
C ALA A 136 11.58 8.71 -9.82
N TYR A 137 12.24 8.54 -8.68
CA TYR A 137 13.21 9.52 -8.17
C TYR A 137 14.52 9.53 -8.97
N PRO A 138 15.15 8.38 -9.26
CA PRO A 138 16.24 8.33 -10.24
C PRO A 138 15.82 8.84 -11.62
N ALA A 139 14.59 8.56 -12.07
CA ALA A 139 14.09 9.07 -13.34
C ALA A 139 14.02 10.61 -13.35
N ALA A 140 13.52 11.23 -12.27
CA ALA A 140 13.52 12.69 -12.11
C ALA A 140 14.94 13.27 -12.08
N PHE A 141 15.87 12.62 -11.36
CA PHE A 141 17.28 13.00 -11.35
C PHE A 141 17.91 13.00 -12.75
N ASN A 142 17.49 12.09 -13.62
CA ASN A 142 18.02 11.90 -14.97
C ASN A 142 17.17 12.56 -16.08
N GLY A 143 16.15 13.34 -15.74
CA GLY A 143 15.32 14.06 -16.72
C GLY A 143 14.39 13.18 -17.55
N GLN A 144 14.04 11.98 -17.06
CA GLN A 144 13.17 11.03 -17.77
C GLN A 144 11.69 11.38 -17.60
N LEU A 145 11.22 12.36 -18.38
CA LEU A 145 9.87 12.95 -18.24
C LEU A 145 8.75 11.90 -18.30
N ASP A 146 8.79 10.96 -19.23
CA ASP A 146 7.71 9.99 -19.43
C ASP A 146 7.50 9.08 -18.21
N VAL A 147 8.60 8.66 -17.57
CA VAL A 147 8.58 7.82 -16.36
C VAL A 147 7.99 8.60 -15.19
N VAL A 148 8.42 9.84 -15.00
CA VAL A 148 7.94 10.71 -13.91
C VAL A 148 6.47 11.09 -14.12
N ALA A 149 6.07 11.42 -15.35
CA ALA A 149 4.69 11.76 -15.67
C ALA A 149 3.75 10.59 -15.44
N LYS A 150 4.14 9.37 -15.85
CA LYS A 150 3.38 8.15 -15.56
C LYS A 150 3.27 7.91 -14.05
N PHE A 151 4.38 8.05 -13.31
CA PHE A 151 4.38 7.86 -11.86
C PHE A 151 3.42 8.82 -11.15
N ILE A 152 3.46 10.12 -11.47
CA ILE A 152 2.57 11.13 -10.86
C ILE A 152 1.10 10.87 -11.22
N LYS A 153 0.84 10.39 -12.44
CA LYS A 153 -0.51 10.02 -12.87
C LYS A 153 -1.06 8.83 -12.09
N ASP A 154 -0.24 7.79 -11.91
CA ASP A 154 -0.65 6.55 -11.25
C ASP A 154 -0.67 6.68 -9.72
N TYR A 155 0.19 7.54 -9.15
CA TYR A 155 0.36 7.74 -7.70
C TYR A 155 0.40 9.24 -7.34
N PRO A 156 -0.70 9.99 -7.53
CA PRO A 156 -0.70 11.44 -7.35
C PRO A 156 -0.35 11.88 -5.92
N THR A 157 -0.64 11.05 -4.92
CA THR A 157 -0.30 11.33 -3.50
C THR A 157 1.20 11.34 -3.23
N PHE A 158 2.02 10.80 -4.14
CA PHE A 158 3.48 10.73 -4.00
C PHE A 158 4.22 11.89 -4.67
N LYS A 159 3.53 12.76 -5.43
CA LYS A 159 4.16 13.86 -6.17
C LYS A 159 5.05 14.74 -5.28
N ASP A 160 4.57 15.05 -4.08
CA ASP A 160 5.22 15.97 -3.13
C ASP A 160 5.78 15.27 -1.88
N LYS A 161 5.68 13.94 -1.81
CA LYS A 161 6.32 13.16 -0.73
C LYS A 161 7.83 13.13 -0.95
N PRO A 162 8.64 12.88 0.09
CA PRO A 162 10.05 12.55 -0.09
C PRO A 162 10.21 11.10 -0.55
N GLY A 163 11.24 10.84 -1.35
CA GLY A 163 11.67 9.50 -1.73
C GLY A 163 12.66 8.90 -0.73
N LEU A 164 13.24 7.76 -1.10
CA LEU A 164 14.21 7.02 -0.27
C LEU A 164 15.36 7.90 0.26
N TRP A 165 15.81 8.88 -0.51
CA TRP A 165 16.94 9.76 -0.18
C TRP A 165 16.52 11.08 0.47
N GLU A 166 15.30 11.17 1.00
CA GLU A 166 14.72 12.38 1.61
C GLU A 166 14.65 13.59 0.66
N THR A 167 14.81 13.36 -0.64
CA THR A 167 14.59 14.37 -1.69
C THR A 167 13.18 14.26 -2.23
N THR A 168 12.64 15.34 -2.78
CA THR A 168 11.39 15.30 -3.56
C THR A 168 11.69 15.11 -5.05
N LEU A 169 10.69 14.75 -5.85
CA LEU A 169 10.81 14.68 -7.32
C LEU A 169 11.28 16.03 -7.89
N LEU A 170 10.66 17.12 -7.44
CA LEU A 170 11.00 18.48 -7.85
C LEU A 170 12.46 18.82 -7.51
N TYR A 171 12.90 18.53 -6.29
CA TYR A 171 14.30 18.76 -5.90
C TYR A 171 15.26 17.95 -6.76
N SER A 172 14.95 16.68 -7.01
CA SER A 172 15.80 15.78 -7.79
C SER A 172 15.97 16.25 -9.24
N ALA A 173 14.90 16.75 -9.86
CA ALA A 173 14.95 17.33 -11.21
C ALA A 173 15.70 18.68 -11.22
N ALA A 174 15.28 19.63 -10.37
CA ALA A 174 15.84 20.98 -10.34
C ALA A 174 17.35 21.00 -10.04
N ARG A 175 17.81 20.13 -9.13
CA ARG A 175 19.25 19.98 -8.81
C ARG A 175 20.10 19.59 -10.02
N ASN A 176 19.51 18.91 -11.01
CA ASN A 176 20.19 18.43 -12.21
C ASN A 176 19.80 19.20 -13.47
N ASN A 177 19.16 20.36 -13.31
CA ASN A 177 18.79 21.26 -14.41
C ASN A 177 17.83 20.61 -15.43
N HIS A 178 16.85 19.87 -14.93
CA HIS A 178 15.76 19.26 -15.69
C HIS A 178 14.42 19.94 -15.43
#